data_AF-A0A354X0W8-F1
#
_entry.id   AF-A0A354X0W8-F1
#
_cell.length_a   1.000
_cell.length_b   1.000
_cell.length_c   1.000
_cell.angle_alpha   90.00
_cell.angle_beta   90.00
_cell.angle_gamma   90.00
#
_symmetry.space_group_name_H-M   'P 1'
#
loop_
_entity.id
_entity.type
_entity.pdbx_description
1 polymer ?
#
loop_
_entity_poly.entity_id
_entity_poly.type
_entity_poly.pdbx_seq_one_letter_code
_entity_poly.pdbx_strand_id
1 'polypeptide(L)'
;FAEAGITLRWEGEGIDEKGIDTTTGKVLVEVDPKYFRPSEVEQLLGDPSKAKNLLGWNPRKTSFEELVKIMVRHDLDYVKKENRR
;
A
#
# COMPACT_ATOMS: atom_id res chain seq x y z
N PHE A 1 4.01 4.70 -2.80
CA PHE A 1 4.83 5.92 -2.96
C PHE A 1 5.27 6.14 -4.40
N ALA A 2 5.78 5.12 -5.10
CA ALA A 2 6.20 5.26 -6.51
C ALA A 2 5.11 5.81 -7.45
N GLU A 3 3.84 5.38 -7.31
CA GLU A 3 2.74 5.94 -8.12
C GLU A 3 2.49 7.43 -7.84
N ALA A 4 2.83 7.92 -6.65
CA ALA A 4 2.81 9.34 -6.32
C ALA A 4 4.12 10.06 -6.74
N GLY A 5 5.01 9.41 -7.48
CA GLY A 5 6.29 9.96 -7.92
C GLY A 5 7.37 10.02 -6.83
N ILE A 6 7.20 9.29 -5.71
CA ILE A 6 8.10 9.34 -4.56
C ILE A 6 8.91 8.04 -4.47
N THR A 7 10.23 8.18 -4.42
CA THR A 7 11.17 7.07 -4.21
C THR A 7 11.69 7.12 -2.78
N LEU A 8 11.47 6.03 -2.03
CA LEU A 8 11.93 5.90 -0.65
C LEU A 8 13.22 5.08 -0.57
N ARG A 9 14.13 5.50 0.32
CA ARG A 9 15.20 4.68 0.88
C ARG A 9 14.77 4.24 2.27
N TRP A 10 14.95 2.95 2.56
CA TRP A 10 14.63 2.37 3.86
C TRP A 10 15.89 2.30 4.72
N GLU A 11 15.78 2.71 5.98
CA GLU A 11 16.85 2.67 6.97
C GLU A 11 16.28 2.21 8.32
N GLY A 12 17.09 1.47 9.09
CA GLY A 12 16.66 0.89 10.37
C GLY A 12 15.98 -0.47 10.20
N GLU A 13 15.46 -0.99 11.30
CA GLU A 13 14.74 -2.27 11.35
C GLU A 13 13.67 -2.24 12.45
N GLY A 14 12.62 -3.05 12.30
CA GLY A 14 11.56 -3.17 13.30
C GLY A 14 10.90 -1.82 13.63
N ILE A 15 10.87 -1.46 14.90
CA ILE A 15 10.27 -0.19 15.38
C ILE A 15 11.06 1.06 14.94
N ASP A 16 12.34 0.90 14.64
CA ASP A 16 13.22 1.99 14.24
C ASP A 16 13.30 2.14 12.70
N GLU A 17 12.55 1.34 11.94
CA GLU A 17 12.51 1.41 10.48
C GLU A 17 11.84 2.71 10.00
N LYS A 18 12.50 3.38 9.05
CA LYS A 18 12.04 4.64 8.44
C LYS A 18 12.10 4.58 6.92
N GLY A 19 11.07 5.15 6.28
CA GLY A 19 11.04 5.42 4.85
C GLY A 19 11.38 6.88 4.56
N ILE A 20 12.56 7.12 3.98
CA ILE A 20 13.09 8.46 3.70
C ILE A 20 12.97 8.76 2.21
N ASP A 21 12.34 9.88 1.85
CA ASP A 21 12.31 10.35 0.47
C ASP A 21 13.73 10.70 -0.01
N THR A 22 14.16 10.00 -1.05
CA THR A 22 15.48 10.17 -1.66
C THR A 22 15.71 11.55 -2.28
N THR A 23 14.64 12.26 -2.67
CA THR A 23 14.73 13.57 -3.30
C THR A 23 14.83 14.69 -2.27
N THR A 24 14.01 14.62 -1.21
CA THR A 24 13.90 15.70 -0.22
C THR A 24 14.64 15.43 1.09
N GLY A 25 15.07 14.20 1.33
CA GLY A 25 15.65 13.76 2.60
C GLY A 25 14.67 13.69 3.76
N LYS A 26 13.37 13.93 3.52
CA LYS A 26 12.34 13.91 4.55
C LYS A 26 11.94 12.47 4.90
N VAL A 27 11.71 12.21 6.17
CA VAL A 27 11.07 10.98 6.63
C VAL A 27 9.58 11.07 6.29
N LEU A 28 9.07 10.10 5.52
CA LEU A 28 7.66 10.02 5.12
C LEU A 28 6.92 8.82 5.72
N VAL A 29 7.65 7.83 6.23
CA VAL A 29 7.10 6.63 6.89
C VAL A 29 7.90 6.35 8.16
N GLU A 30 7.20 6.10 9.26
CA GLU A 30 7.75 5.66 10.54
C GLU A 30 6.84 4.59 11.16
N VAL A 31 7.41 3.74 12.01
CA VAL A 31 6.67 2.70 12.72
C VAL A 31 6.21 3.22 14.09
N ASP A 32 4.92 3.11 14.36
CA ASP A 32 4.35 3.43 15.67
C ASP A 32 3.76 2.15 16.30
N PRO A 33 4.34 1.63 17.40
CA PRO A 33 3.91 0.38 18.01
C PRO A 33 2.47 0.39 18.51
N LYS A 34 1.82 1.57 18.64
CA LYS A 34 0.40 1.64 18.99
C LYS A 34 -0.52 0.93 17.98
N TYR A 35 -0.04 0.75 16.74
CA TYR A 35 -0.80 0.06 15.69
C TYR A 35 -0.58 -1.46 15.67
N PHE A 36 0.32 -2.00 16.50
CA PHE A 36 0.49 -3.44 16.63
C PHE A 36 -0.68 -4.09 17.37
N ARG A 37 -1.08 -5.27 16.88
CA ARG A 37 -2.15 -6.05 17.49
C ARG A 37 -1.55 -7.17 18.35
N PRO A 38 -2.06 -7.40 19.57
CA PRO A 38 -1.59 -8.50 20.43
C PRO A 38 -1.71 -9.89 19.78
N SER A 39 -2.64 -10.04 18.84
CA SER A 39 -2.84 -11.25 18.05
C SER A 39 -2.71 -10.90 16.56
N GLU A 40 -1.51 -11.03 16.03
CA GLU A 40 -1.23 -10.83 14.61
C GLU A 40 -1.47 -12.13 13.83
N VAL A 41 -1.92 -12.00 12.58
CA VAL A 41 -2.08 -13.14 11.67
C VAL A 41 -0.88 -13.14 10.73
N GLU A 42 -0.02 -14.14 10.82
CA GLU A 42 1.26 -14.15 10.07
C GLU A 42 1.05 -14.15 8.54
N GLN A 43 0.07 -14.90 8.03
CA GLN A 43 -0.19 -14.98 6.60
C GLN A 43 -1.65 -15.30 6.28
N LEU A 44 -2.18 -14.62 5.26
CA LEU A 44 -3.45 -14.95 4.64
C LEU A 44 -3.23 -15.27 3.15
N LEU A 45 -3.47 -16.52 2.77
CA LEU A 45 -3.31 -17.00 1.39
C LEU A 45 -4.56 -17.76 0.95
N GLY A 46 -5.36 -17.16 0.08
CA GLY A 46 -6.58 -17.77 -0.45
C GLY A 46 -6.37 -18.56 -1.73
N ASP A 47 -7.01 -19.72 -1.84
CA ASP A 47 -7.13 -20.50 -3.09
C ASP A 47 -8.52 -20.29 -3.73
N PRO A 48 -8.61 -19.54 -4.84
CA PRO A 48 -9.88 -19.27 -5.52
C PRO A 48 -10.31 -20.37 -6.51
N SER A 49 -9.63 -21.52 -6.56
CA SER A 49 -9.85 -22.57 -7.59
C SER A 49 -11.30 -23.04 -7.69
N LYS A 50 -11.99 -23.20 -6.56
CA LYS A 50 -13.42 -23.60 -6.55
C LYS A 50 -14.30 -22.58 -7.25
N ALA A 51 -14.16 -21.30 -6.93
CA ALA A 51 -14.96 -20.23 -7.53
C ALA A 51 -14.63 -20.04 -9.02
N LYS A 52 -13.35 -20.16 -9.39
CA LYS A 52 -12.93 -20.14 -10.79
C LYS A 52 -13.58 -21.25 -11.61
N ASN A 53 -13.55 -22.49 -11.09
CA ASN A 53 -14.05 -23.65 -11.82
C ASN A 53 -15.58 -23.67 -11.94
N LEU A 54 -16.30 -23.28 -10.89
CA LEU A 54 -17.76 -23.36 -10.86
C LEU A 54 -18.45 -22.12 -11.42
N LEU A 55 -17.83 -20.94 -11.28
CA LEU A 55 -18.46 -19.65 -11.58
C LEU A 55 -17.74 -18.88 -12.69
N GLY A 56 -16.61 -19.39 -13.20
CA GLY A 56 -15.75 -18.63 -14.11
C GLY A 56 -15.13 -17.38 -13.48
N TRP A 57 -15.16 -17.27 -12.14
CA TRP A 57 -14.72 -16.07 -11.44
C TRP A 57 -13.20 -15.86 -11.55
N ASN A 58 -12.77 -14.64 -11.90
CA ASN A 58 -11.36 -14.29 -12.07
C ASN A 58 -10.95 -13.11 -11.16
N PRO A 59 -10.39 -13.38 -9.97
CA PRO A 59 -9.90 -12.32 -9.09
C PRO A 59 -8.65 -11.62 -9.62
N ARG A 60 -7.91 -12.25 -10.54
CA ARG A 60 -6.66 -11.72 -11.09
C ARG A 60 -6.87 -10.68 -12.18
N LYS A 61 -8.12 -10.34 -12.50
CA LYS A 61 -8.45 -9.28 -13.46
C LYS A 61 -7.85 -7.93 -13.03
N THR A 62 -7.81 -7.67 -11.73
CA THR A 62 -7.10 -6.53 -11.15
C THR A 62 -5.90 -7.08 -10.38
N SER A 63 -4.69 -6.73 -10.81
CA SER A 63 -3.48 -7.10 -10.05
C SER A 63 -3.35 -6.24 -8.79
N PHE A 64 -2.47 -6.64 -7.88
CA PHE A 64 -2.16 -5.85 -6.71
C PHE A 64 -1.62 -4.47 -7.08
N GLU A 65 -0.71 -4.41 -8.06
CA GLU A 65 -0.13 -3.16 -8.55
C GLU A 65 -1.19 -2.25 -9.16
N GLU A 66 -2.13 -2.81 -9.93
CA GLU A 66 -3.21 -2.01 -10.53
C GLU A 66 -4.17 -1.49 -9.45
N LEU A 67 -4.49 -2.30 -8.43
CA LEU A 67 -5.28 -1.85 -7.29
C LEU A 67 -4.62 -0.66 -6.58
N VAL A 68 -3.31 -0.76 -6.30
CA VAL A 68 -2.55 0.35 -5.70
C VAL A 68 -2.63 1.61 -6.57
N LYS A 69 -2.52 1.49 -7.89
CA LYS A 69 -2.63 2.62 -8.81
C LYS A 69 -4.00 3.28 -8.78
N ILE A 70 -5.07 2.49 -8.84
CA ILE A 70 -6.45 2.98 -8.79
C ILE A 70 -6.67 3.80 -7.51
N MET A 71 -6.24 3.26 -6.37
CA MET A 71 -6.39 3.92 -5.06
C MET A 71 -5.59 5.23 -4.99
N VAL A 72 -4.30 5.19 -5.31
CA VAL A 72 -3.43 6.37 -5.18
C VAL A 72 -3.83 7.49 -6.14
N ARG A 73 -4.18 7.16 -7.39
CA ARG A 73 -4.62 8.18 -8.36
C ARG A 73 -5.89 8.88 -7.91
N HIS A 74 -6.85 8.11 -7.41
CA HIS A 74 -8.08 8.67 -6.87
C HIS A 74 -7.79 9.67 -5.75
N ASP A 75 -6.97 9.28 -4.77
CA ASP A 75 -6.65 10.14 -3.62
C ASP A 75 -5.88 11.39 -4.03
N LEU A 76 -4.93 11.28 -4.99
CA LEU A 76 -4.23 12.44 -5.53
C LEU A 76 -5.20 13.43 -6.20
N ASP A 77 -6.15 12.94 -6.99
CA ASP A 77 -7.13 13.80 -7.65
C ASP A 77 -8.13 14.40 -6.66
N TYR A 78 -8.51 13.66 -5.63
CA TYR A 78 -9.35 14.13 -4.54
C TYR A 78 -8.69 15.27 -3.77
N VAL A 79 -7.47 15.08 -3.30
CA VAL A 79 -6.72 16.10 -2.53
C VAL A 79 -6.42 17.34 -3.38
N LYS A 80 -6.09 17.17 -4.67
CA LYS A 80 -5.90 18.31 -5.59
C LYS A 80 -7.16 19.16 -5.74
N LYS A 81 -8.35 18.58 -5.70
CA LYS A 81 -9.62 19.31 -5.76
C LYS A 81 -9.90 20.05 -4.46
N GLU A 82 -9.63 19.42 -3.32
CA GLU A 82 -9.84 20.03 -2.01
C GLU A 82 -8.93 21.23 -1.80
N ASN A 83 -7.64 21.14 -2.18
CA ASN A 83 -6.70 22.26 -2.09
C ASN A 83 -7.00 23.46 -3.03
N ARG A 84 -7.96 23.31 -3.94
CA ARG A 84 -8.41 24.39 -4.86
C ARG A 84 -9.67 25.11 -4.34
N ARG A 85 -10.27 24.62 -3.26
CA ARG A 85 -11.39 25.27 -2.57
C ARG A 85 -10.86 26.22 -1.50
#